data_AF-A0AAN7RN79-F1
#
_entry.id   AF-A0AAN7RN79-F1
#
_cell.length_a   1.000
_cell.length_b   1.000
_cell.length_c   1.000
_cell.angle_alpha   90.00
_cell.angle_beta   90.00
_cell.angle_gamma   90.00
#
_symmetry.space_group_name_H-M   'P 1'
#
loop_
_entity.id
_entity.type
_entity.pdbx_description
1 polymer ?
#
loop_
_entity_poly.entity_id
_entity_poly.type
_entity_poly.pdbx_seq_one_letter_code
_entity_poly.pdbx_strand_id
1 'polypeptide(L)'
;MNQTLKRQISKVCQETQMKRVDILPIALMRNLSSLHRYLNQKTPILLDTLVHPFQPGDTVYVRTWKDEPLKEKWKGPYTVLLKTYTVVKVNGIDSWIHYTRVKKAPDQDKWTSMPTGELKLQLTRDCR
;
A
#
# COMPACT_ATOMS: atom_id res chain seq x y z
N MET A 1 10.84 -22.15 1.62
CA MET A 1 11.47 -21.82 2.93
C MET A 1 11.88 -20.35 2.96
N ASN A 2 11.41 -19.57 3.94
CA ASN A 2 11.59 -18.11 4.04
C ASN A 2 13.05 -17.71 4.36
N GLN A 3 13.45 -16.48 3.99
CA GLN A 3 14.84 -15.98 4.13
C GLN A 3 15.28 -15.83 5.60
N THR A 4 14.41 -15.36 6.48
CA THR A 4 14.64 -15.26 7.93
C THR A 4 14.93 -16.63 8.55
N LEU A 5 14.13 -17.64 8.20
CA LEU A 5 14.28 -19.00 8.70
C LEU A 5 15.60 -19.62 8.25
N LYS A 6 15.98 -19.40 6.97
CA LYS A 6 17.28 -19.84 6.43
C LYS A 6 18.46 -19.25 7.19
N ARG A 7 18.42 -17.94 7.48
CA ARG A 7 19.48 -17.25 8.24
C ARG A 7 19.61 -17.80 9.66
N GLN A 8 18.50 -18.04 10.36
CA GLN A 8 18.54 -18.58 11.72
C GLN A 8 19.03 -20.02 11.77
N ILE A 9 18.58 -20.89 10.87
CA ILE A 9 19.06 -22.28 10.79
C ILE A 9 20.57 -22.30 10.53
N SER A 10 21.07 -21.44 9.63
CA SER A 10 22.51 -21.32 9.37
C SER A 10 23.30 -20.93 10.62
N LYS A 11 22.79 -19.95 11.39
CA LYS A 11 23.42 -19.48 12.63
C LYS A 11 23.44 -20.57 13.71
N VAL A 12 22.32 -21.24 13.94
CA VAL A 12 22.23 -22.31 14.95
C VAL A 12 23.08 -23.52 14.54
N CYS A 13 23.15 -23.84 13.25
CA CYS A 13 24.03 -24.89 12.73
C CYS A 13 25.52 -24.60 12.98
N GLN A 14 25.95 -23.33 12.86
CA GLN A 14 27.32 -22.92 13.15
C GLN A 14 27.64 -22.95 14.65
N GLU A 15 26.68 -22.59 15.50
CA GLU A 15 26.87 -22.47 16.96
C GLU A 15 26.82 -23.82 17.70
N THR A 16 26.09 -24.82 17.17
CA THR A 16 25.75 -26.03 17.95
C THR A 16 26.32 -27.33 17.40
N GLN A 17 26.92 -27.34 16.20
CA GLN A 17 27.38 -28.56 15.49
C GLN A 17 26.30 -29.66 15.34
N MET A 18 25.03 -29.36 15.63
CA MET A 18 23.92 -30.30 15.55
C MET A 18 23.54 -30.60 14.09
N LYS A 19 22.90 -31.75 13.86
CA LYS A 19 22.40 -32.09 12.53
C LYS A 19 21.17 -31.26 12.20
N ARG A 20 20.97 -31.01 10.91
CA ARG A 20 19.90 -30.15 10.38
C ARG A 20 18.49 -30.57 10.83
N VAL A 21 18.29 -31.85 11.08
CA VAL A 21 17.00 -32.44 11.53
C VAL A 21 16.66 -32.00 12.95
N ASP A 22 17.68 -31.82 13.81
CA ASP A 22 17.51 -31.42 15.22
C ASP A 22 17.42 -29.90 15.37
N ILE A 23 18.02 -29.16 14.45
CA ILE A 23 18.04 -27.68 14.45
C ILE A 23 16.70 -27.11 13.99
N LEU A 24 16.02 -27.77 13.05
CA LEU A 24 14.80 -27.24 12.44
C LEU A 24 13.66 -27.01 13.45
N PRO A 25 13.33 -27.96 14.36
CA PRO A 25 12.31 -27.74 15.39
C PRO A 25 12.66 -26.58 16.33
N ILE A 26 13.94 -26.45 16.72
CA ILE A 26 14.41 -25.37 17.60
C ILE A 26 14.26 -24.00 16.92
N ALA A 27 14.69 -23.89 15.67
CA ALA A 27 14.57 -22.66 14.90
C ALA A 27 13.09 -22.28 14.68
N LEU A 28 12.23 -23.25 14.34
CA LEU A 28 10.80 -23.01 14.17
C LEU A 28 10.14 -22.53 15.46
N MET A 29 10.39 -23.20 16.59
CA MET A 29 9.85 -22.83 17.89
C MET A 29 10.25 -21.40 18.29
N ARG A 30 11.53 -21.01 18.11
CA ARG A 30 12.00 -19.65 18.41
C ARG A 30 11.32 -18.59 17.54
N ASN A 31 11.09 -18.86 16.26
CA ASN A 31 10.37 -17.94 15.37
C ASN A 31 8.90 -17.84 15.74
N LEU A 32 8.23 -18.97 15.98
CA LEU A 32 6.83 -19.00 16.36
C LEU A 32 6.59 -18.25 17.68
N SER A 33 7.42 -18.47 18.70
CA SER A 33 7.32 -17.73 19.97
C SER A 33 7.55 -16.23 19.78
N SER A 34 8.49 -15.85 18.90
CA SER A 34 8.75 -14.44 18.61
C SER A 34 7.58 -13.78 17.87
N LEU A 35 6.99 -14.49 16.89
CA LEU A 35 5.81 -14.02 16.16
C LEU A 35 4.60 -13.93 17.07
N HIS A 36 4.35 -14.94 17.89
CA HIS A 36 3.25 -14.96 18.85
C HIS A 36 3.36 -13.77 19.82
N ARG A 37 4.57 -13.51 20.33
CA ARG A 37 4.84 -12.32 21.16
C ARG A 37 4.58 -11.02 20.41
N TYR A 38 5.05 -10.90 19.17
CA TYR A 38 4.82 -9.70 18.35
C TYR A 38 3.33 -9.45 18.09
N LEU A 39 2.58 -10.50 17.76
CA LEU A 39 1.15 -10.43 17.51
C LEU A 39 0.38 -10.05 18.79
N ASN A 40 0.73 -10.62 19.94
CA ASN A 40 0.09 -10.28 21.21
C ASN A 40 0.41 -8.87 21.71
N GLN A 41 1.52 -8.28 21.28
CA GLN A 41 1.86 -6.89 21.58
C GLN A 41 1.16 -5.89 20.65
N LYS A 42 0.68 -6.34 19.49
CA LYS A 42 -0.02 -5.49 18.52
C LYS A 42 -1.50 -5.45 18.88
N THR A 43 -2.01 -4.25 19.16
CA THR A 43 -3.45 -4.02 19.18
C THR A 43 -4.02 -4.36 17.79
N PRO A 44 -5.07 -5.20 17.71
CA PRO A 44 -5.75 -5.42 16.44
C PRO A 44 -6.26 -4.07 15.97
N ILE A 45 -6.05 -3.76 14.69
CA ILE A 45 -6.56 -2.51 14.16
C ILE A 45 -8.09 -2.61 14.16
N LEU A 46 -8.74 -1.73 14.91
CA LEU A 46 -10.20 -1.73 15.03
C LEU A 46 -10.80 -1.47 13.65
N LEU A 47 -11.81 -2.27 13.30
CA LEU A 47 -12.50 -2.24 12.01
C LEU A 47 -13.06 -0.83 11.65
N ASP A 48 -13.26 0.02 12.65
CA ASP A 48 -13.78 1.40 12.51
C ASP A 48 -12.70 2.47 12.31
N THR A 49 -11.41 2.12 12.34
CA THR A 49 -10.37 3.11 12.06
C THR A 49 -10.32 3.43 10.57
N LEU A 50 -10.54 4.70 10.23
CA LEU A 50 -10.44 5.20 8.86
C LEU A 50 -8.98 5.13 8.38
N VAL A 51 -8.63 4.05 7.68
CA VAL A 51 -7.30 3.89 7.06
C VAL A 51 -7.10 4.82 5.87
N HIS A 52 -8.20 5.23 5.23
CA HIS A 52 -8.17 6.12 4.08
C HIS A 52 -9.36 7.09 4.04
N PRO A 53 -9.16 8.30 3.47
CA PRO A 53 -10.15 9.38 3.49
C PRO A 53 -11.14 9.37 2.31
N PHE A 54 -11.24 8.25 1.57
CA PHE A 54 -12.14 8.18 0.41
C PHE A 54 -13.59 8.05 0.86
N GLN A 55 -14.52 8.61 0.07
CA GLN A 55 -15.96 8.53 0.25
C GLN A 55 -16.64 8.08 -1.04
N PRO A 56 -17.76 7.35 -0.98
CA PRO A 56 -18.62 7.15 -2.14
C PRO A 56 -18.97 8.50 -2.79
N GLY A 57 -18.84 8.59 -4.11
CA GLY A 57 -19.00 9.82 -4.88
C GLY A 57 -17.70 10.59 -5.17
N ASP A 58 -16.60 10.32 -4.44
CA ASP A 58 -15.31 10.93 -4.75
C ASP A 58 -14.83 10.53 -6.16
N THR A 59 -14.25 11.49 -6.88
CA THR A 59 -13.53 11.23 -8.12
C THR A 59 -12.09 10.82 -7.82
N VAL A 60 -11.62 9.70 -8.36
CA VAL A 60 -10.29 9.15 -8.08
C VAL A 60 -9.58 8.62 -9.33
N TYR A 61 -8.25 8.66 -9.30
CA TYR A 61 -7.38 7.97 -10.22
C TYR A 61 -6.90 6.65 -9.63
N VAL A 62 -6.74 5.64 -10.49
CA VAL A 62 -6.29 4.29 -10.13
C VAL A 62 -4.95 4.00 -10.79
N ARG A 63 -4.01 3.47 -10.01
CA ARG A 63 -2.68 3.08 -10.51
C ARG A 63 -2.72 1.73 -11.25
N THR A 64 -2.14 1.71 -12.44
CA THR A 64 -1.99 0.50 -13.28
C THR A 64 -0.92 -0.45 -12.73
N TRP A 65 -1.09 -1.75 -12.96
CA TRP A 65 -0.13 -2.80 -12.53
C TRP A 65 1.09 -2.94 -13.44
N LYS A 66 0.94 -2.61 -14.72
CA LYS A 66 2.01 -2.66 -15.70
C LYS A 66 2.91 -1.43 -15.53
N ASP A 67 4.17 -1.65 -15.19
CA ASP A 67 5.22 -0.62 -15.23
C ASP A 67 5.87 -0.66 -16.61
N GLU A 68 5.23 0.01 -17.57
CA GLU A 68 5.81 0.25 -18.89
C GLU A 68 6.48 1.64 -18.88
N PRO A 69 7.71 1.77 -19.42
CA PRO A 69 8.38 3.06 -19.46
C PRO A 69 7.56 4.06 -20.28
N LEU A 70 7.48 5.30 -19.80
CA LEU A 70 6.84 6.44 -20.46
C LEU A 70 5.31 6.34 -20.66
N LYS A 71 4.62 5.36 -20.06
CA LYS A 71 3.15 5.32 -20.06
C LYS A 71 2.56 5.96 -18.81
N GLU A 72 1.35 6.51 -18.98
CA GLU A 72 0.56 7.03 -17.87
C GLU A 72 0.28 5.92 -16.85
N LYS A 73 0.78 6.12 -15.63
CA LYS A 73 0.62 5.14 -14.54
C LYS A 73 -0.76 5.20 -13.90
N TRP A 74 -1.44 6.34 -14.01
CA TRP A 74 -2.72 6.62 -13.39
C TRP A 74 -3.80 6.66 -14.46
N LYS A 75 -4.90 5.93 -14.25
CA LYS A 75 -6.07 5.92 -15.12
C LYS A 75 -7.26 6.52 -14.39
N GLY A 76 -8.20 7.08 -15.13
CA GLY A 76 -9.39 7.73 -14.57
C GLY A 76 -9.51 9.16 -15.11
N PRO A 77 -10.53 9.91 -14.69
CA PRO A 77 -11.25 9.82 -13.42
C PRO A 77 -12.26 8.67 -13.31
N TYR A 78 -12.31 8.03 -12.14
CA TYR A 78 -13.35 7.06 -11.77
C TYR A 78 -14.09 7.53 -10.53
N THR A 79 -15.39 7.24 -10.44
CA THR A 79 -16.18 7.54 -9.25
C THR A 79 -16.07 6.39 -8.25
N VAL A 80 -15.83 6.69 -6.97
CA VAL A 80 -15.87 5.71 -5.89
C VAL A 80 -17.32 5.31 -5.63
N LEU A 81 -17.62 4.01 -5.67
CA LEU A 81 -18.95 3.47 -5.39
C LEU A 81 -19.08 3.02 -3.93
N LEU A 82 -18.08 2.27 -3.45
CA LEU A 82 -18.06 1.77 -2.07
C LEU A 82 -16.65 1.90 -1.49
N LYS A 83 -16.61 2.00 -0.17
CA LYS A 83 -15.38 1.88 0.60
C LYS A 83 -15.51 0.81 1.67
N THR A 84 -14.43 0.08 1.85
CA THR A 84 -14.22 -0.80 3.01
C THR A 84 -12.94 -0.34 3.69
N TYR A 85 -12.53 -1.02 4.75
CA TYR A 85 -11.39 -0.68 5.59
C TYR A 85 -10.10 -0.31 4.81
N THR A 86 -9.60 -1.15 3.91
CA THR A 86 -8.36 -0.91 3.12
C THR A 86 -8.59 -0.87 1.61
N VAL A 87 -9.81 -1.13 1.16
CA VAL A 87 -10.12 -1.28 -0.26
C VAL A 87 -11.25 -0.37 -0.68
N VAL A 88 -11.18 0.09 -1.91
CA VAL A 88 -12.14 0.99 -2.55
C VAL A 88 -12.68 0.28 -3.79
N LYS A 89 -13.99 0.33 -3.97
CA LYS A 89 -14.68 -0.11 -5.17
C LYS A 89 -14.95 1.12 -6.03
N VAL A 90 -14.43 1.10 -7.26
CA VAL A 90 -14.57 2.21 -8.20
C VAL A 90 -15.43 1.79 -9.39
N ASN A 91 -16.10 2.75 -10.01
CA ASN A 91 -16.93 2.52 -11.18
C ASN A 91 -16.11 2.02 -12.38
N GLY A 92 -16.65 1.08 -13.15
CA GLY A 92 -15.97 0.53 -14.33
C GLY A 92 -14.84 -0.47 -14.07
N ILE A 93 -14.51 -0.77 -12.81
CA ILE A 93 -13.53 -1.81 -12.44
C ILE A 93 -14.18 -2.83 -11.51
N ASP A 94 -14.18 -4.10 -11.94
CA ASP A 94 -14.82 -5.18 -11.18
C ASP A 94 -14.05 -5.58 -9.91
N SER A 95 -12.73 -5.43 -9.94
CA SER A 95 -11.87 -5.74 -8.79
C SER A 95 -11.90 -4.64 -7.72
N TRP A 96 -11.76 -5.05 -6.46
CA TRP A 96 -11.49 -4.14 -5.34
C TRP A 96 -10.05 -3.63 -5.37
N ILE A 97 -9.86 -2.34 -5.12
CA ILE A 97 -8.55 -1.69 -5.26
C ILE A 97 -8.07 -1.25 -3.89
N HIS A 98 -6.85 -1.66 -3.51
CA HIS A 98 -6.24 -1.21 -2.27
C HIS A 98 -6.01 0.31 -2.28
N TYR A 99 -6.31 1.00 -1.17
CA TYR A 99 -6.30 2.45 -1.06
C TYR A 99 -4.95 3.10 -1.46
N THR A 100 -3.82 2.40 -1.28
CA THR A 100 -2.48 2.88 -1.67
C THR A 100 -2.28 3.04 -3.18
N ARG A 101 -3.21 2.52 -3.99
CA ARG A 101 -3.21 2.62 -5.46
C ARG A 101 -4.29 3.57 -5.97
N VAL A 102 -4.93 4.30 -5.08
CA VAL A 102 -6.01 5.24 -5.38
C VAL A 102 -5.55 6.63 -4.97
N LYS A 103 -5.87 7.64 -5.78
CA LYS A 103 -5.58 9.05 -5.48
C LYS A 103 -6.80 9.88 -5.83
N LYS A 104 -7.15 10.89 -5.03
CA LYS A 104 -8.23 11.84 -5.39
C LYS A 104 -7.90 12.55 -6.70
N ALA A 105 -8.89 12.63 -7.58
CA ALA A 105 -8.87 13.45 -8.76
C ALA A 105 -9.45 14.84 -8.40
N PRO A 106 -8.92 15.93 -8.97
CA PRO A 106 -9.47 17.26 -8.75
C PRO A 106 -10.88 17.36 -9.36
N ASP A 107 -11.80 18.00 -8.64
CA ASP A 107 -13.14 18.35 -9.15
C ASP A 107 -13.01 19.55 -10.10
N GLN A 108 -13.07 19.28 -11.41
CA GLN A 108 -12.90 20.24 -12.52
C GLN A 108 -11.60 21.06 -12.47
N ASP A 109 -10.69 20.72 -13.38
CA ASP A 109 -9.43 21.40 -13.65
C ASP A 109 -9.61 22.87 -14.07
N LYS A 110 -9.87 23.78 -13.11
CA LYS A 110 -9.74 25.21 -13.34
C LYS A 110 -8.28 25.61 -13.12
N TRP A 111 -7.47 25.42 -14.15
CA TRP A 111 -6.12 25.97 -14.19
C TRP A 111 -6.21 27.50 -14.36
N THR A 112 -5.64 28.25 -13.44
CA THR A 112 -5.50 29.69 -13.57
C THR A 112 -4.04 30.02 -13.87
N SER A 113 -3.80 30.68 -15.00
CA SER A 113 -2.49 31.24 -15.34
C SER A 113 -2.45 32.71 -14.93
N MET A 114 -1.47 33.08 -14.11
CA MET A 114 -1.19 34.48 -13.79
C MET A 114 0.16 34.90 -14.40
N PRO A 115 0.23 36.01 -15.16
CA PRO A 115 1.50 36.55 -15.60
C PRO A 115 2.25 37.16 -14.41
N THR A 116 3.45 36.65 -14.14
CA THR A 116 4.37 37.14 -13.08
C THR A 116 5.49 38.00 -13.67
N GLY A 117 5.59 38.07 -15.00
CA GLY A 117 6.50 38.93 -15.76
C GLY A 117 6.34 38.70 -17.27
N GLU A 118 7.06 39.46 -18.09
CA GLU A 118 6.92 39.47 -19.56
C GLU A 118 7.07 38.07 -20.20
N LEU A 119 7.91 37.20 -19.61
CA LEU A 119 8.11 35.81 -20.05
C LEU A 119 7.89 34.79 -18.92
N LYS A 120 7.16 35.15 -17.86
CA LYS A 120 6.95 34.27 -16.70
C LYS A 120 5.46 34.12 -16.41
N LEU A 121 5.01 32.87 -16.41
CA LEU A 121 3.66 32.48 -16.02
C LEU A 121 3.73 31.64 -14.75
N GLN A 122 2.83 31.93 -13.81
CA GLN A 122 2.57 31.10 -12.65
C GLN A 122 1.26 30.37 -12.87
N LEU A 123 1.32 29.04 -12.90
CA LEU A 123 0.15 28.17 -12.99
C LEU A 123 -0.27 27.78 -11.57
N THR A 124 -1.49 28.12 -11.20
CA THR A 124 -2.08 27.69 -9.93
C THR A 124 -3.19 26.71 -10.24
N ARG A 125 -3.23 25.60 -9.49
CA ARG A 125 -4.28 24.59 -9.57
C ARG A 125 -5.07 24.59 -8.28
N ASP A 126 -6.29 25.09 -8.34
CA ASP A 126 -7.23 25.00 -7.21
C ASP A 126 -7.62 23.54 -7.01
N CYS A 127 -7.11 22.95 -5.93
CA CYS A 127 -7.55 21.66 -5.43
C CYS A 127 -8.44 21.97 -4.21
N ARG A 128 -9.73 22.22 -4.42
CA ARG A 128 -10.70 22.25 -3.32
C ARG A 128 -11.06 20.84 -2.90
#